data_AF-A0A3C1DCQ8-F1
#
_entry.id   AF-A0A3C1DCQ8-F1
#
_cell.length_a   1.000
_cell.length_b   1.000
_cell.length_c   1.000
_cell.angle_alpha   90.00
_cell.angle_beta   90.00
_cell.angle_gamma   90.00
#
_symmetry.space_group_name_H-M   'P 1'
#
loop_
_entity.id
_entity.type
_entity.pdbx_description
1 polymer ?
#
loop_
_entity_poly.entity_id
_entity_poly.type
_entity_poly.pdbx_seq_one_letter_code
_entity_poly.pdbx_strand_id
1 'polypeptide(L)'
;MCYAASCNPLCGDCRPKRIVQAHCPECGLLAEMSRDEYLIYFELPHRKSVMEKKIIERGGVATPKCVGCGADLTEAFREAVQPAECKSNRIICGFPCGRKNDSYREGSRGCPTMVPLDKL
;
A
#
# COMPACT_ATOMS: atom_id res chain seq x y z
N MET A 1 -5.75 -2.75 -21.86
CA MET A 1 -6.96 -1.91 -21.66
C MET A 1 -7.79 -2.51 -20.56
N CYS A 2 -7.92 -1.84 -19.40
CA CYS A 2 -8.89 -2.24 -18.38
C CYS A 2 -10.27 -1.73 -18.80
N TYR A 3 -11.20 -2.62 -19.14
CA TYR A 3 -12.58 -2.25 -19.44
C TYR A 3 -13.30 -1.91 -18.14
N ALA A 4 -14.11 -0.84 -18.14
CA ALA A 4 -14.75 -0.29 -16.95
C ALA A 4 -15.67 -1.26 -16.18
N ALA A 5 -16.03 -2.41 -16.77
CA ALA A 5 -16.84 -3.46 -16.15
C ALA A 5 -16.02 -4.64 -15.56
N SER A 6 -14.69 -4.66 -15.73
CA SER A 6 -13.81 -5.75 -15.30
C SER A 6 -12.38 -5.25 -14.97
N CYS A 7 -12.23 -4.40 -13.93
CA CYS A 7 -10.89 -4.11 -13.37
C CYS A 7 -10.38 -5.38 -12.70
N ASN A 8 -9.34 -5.98 -13.29
CA ASN A 8 -8.55 -7.01 -12.63
C ASN A 8 -7.69 -6.33 -11.55
N PRO A 9 -7.91 -6.57 -10.25
CA PRO A 9 -7.16 -5.90 -9.18
C PRO A 9 -5.66 -6.26 -9.17
N LEU A 10 -5.26 -7.31 -9.90
CA LEU A 10 -3.87 -7.80 -10.03
C LEU A 10 -3.15 -7.26 -11.28
N CYS A 11 -3.83 -6.57 -12.20
CA CYS A 11 -3.22 -6.14 -13.47
C CYS A 11 -2.14 -5.05 -13.32
N GLY A 12 -2.00 -4.43 -12.14
CA GLY A 12 -1.03 -3.36 -11.90
C GLY A 12 -1.36 -2.01 -12.55
N ASP A 13 -2.33 -1.96 -13.48
CA ASP A 13 -2.80 -0.74 -14.14
C ASP A 13 -3.84 0.04 -13.30
N CYS A 14 -4.55 -0.64 -12.38
CA CYS A 14 -5.46 0.03 -11.46
C CYS A 14 -4.62 0.88 -10.47
N ARG A 15 -4.72 2.22 -10.60
CA ARG A 15 -4.06 3.23 -9.77
C ARG A 15 -4.67 3.21 -8.35
N PRO A 16 -3.99 2.85 -7.25
CA PRO A 16 -2.78 2.01 -6.97
C PRO A 16 -3.07 0.51 -6.77
N LYS A 17 -2.02 -0.35 -6.67
CA LYS A 17 -2.15 -1.78 -6.29
C LYS A 17 -3.01 -1.88 -5.02
N ARG A 18 -4.16 -2.54 -5.15
CA ARG A 18 -5.14 -2.69 -4.05
C ARG A 18 -4.77 -3.81 -3.09
N ILE A 19 -3.99 -4.78 -3.55
CA ILE A 19 -3.55 -5.94 -2.80
C ILE A 19 -2.02 -5.92 -2.78
N VAL A 20 -1.45 -6.07 -1.59
CA VAL A 20 -0.04 -6.34 -1.36
C VAL A 20 0.08 -7.84 -1.13
N GLN A 21 0.96 -8.49 -1.87
CA GLN A 21 1.19 -9.92 -1.79
C GLN A 21 2.60 -10.17 -1.27
N ALA A 22 2.73 -11.03 -0.28
CA ALA A 22 4.02 -11.43 0.29
C ALA A 22 4.07 -12.96 0.44
N HIS A 23 5.24 -13.55 0.23
CA HIS A 23 5.43 -14.97 0.52
C HIS A 23 5.82 -15.13 1.98
N CYS A 24 5.23 -16.13 2.63
CA CYS A 24 5.66 -16.52 3.97
C CYS A 24 7.10 -17.06 3.91
N PRO A 25 8.05 -16.52 4.70
CA PRO A 25 9.44 -16.98 4.69
C PRO A 25 9.58 -18.43 5.18
N GLU A 26 8.70 -18.87 6.09
CA GLU A 26 8.74 -20.22 6.67
C GLU A 26 8.15 -21.31 5.76
N CYS A 27 6.94 -21.11 5.24
CA CYS A 27 6.21 -22.15 4.49
C CYS A 27 6.00 -21.84 3.01
N GLY A 28 6.44 -20.67 2.52
CA GLY A 28 6.31 -20.25 1.12
C GLY A 28 4.89 -19.87 0.68
N LEU A 29 3.88 -20.05 1.54
CA LEU A 29 2.49 -19.74 1.22
C LEU A 29 2.32 -18.25 0.91
N LEU A 30 1.57 -17.96 -0.14
CA LEU A 30 1.23 -16.60 -0.54
C LEU A 30 0.21 -16.01 0.45
N ALA A 31 0.56 -14.89 1.06
CA ALA A 31 -0.32 -14.10 1.90
C ALA A 31 -0.67 -12.79 1.19
N GLU A 32 -1.88 -12.32 1.44
CA GLU A 32 -2.43 -11.11 0.83
C GLU A 32 -2.95 -10.18 1.90
N MET A 33 -2.71 -8.88 1.75
CA MET A 33 -3.37 -7.84 2.53
C MET A 33 -3.82 -6.71 1.61
N SER A 34 -4.89 -6.03 1.98
CA SER A 34 -5.29 -4.84 1.26
C SER A 34 -4.29 -3.70 1.47
N ARG A 35 -4.24 -2.78 0.52
CA ARG A 35 -3.43 -1.56 0.64
C ARG A 35 -3.82 -0.75 1.88
N ASP A 36 -5.11 -0.66 2.20
CA ASP A 36 -5.57 0.15 3.31
C ASP A 36 -5.15 -0.48 4.65
N GLU A 37 -5.25 -1.81 4.77
CA GLU A 37 -4.69 -2.55 5.91
C GLU A 37 -3.18 -2.33 6.05
N TYR A 38 -2.42 -2.41 4.95
CA TYR A 38 -0.99 -2.13 4.94
C TYR A 38 -0.69 -0.70 5.44
N LEU A 39 -1.37 0.30 4.88
CA LEU A 39 -1.15 1.71 5.24
C LEU A 39 -1.55 2.03 6.68
N ILE A 40 -2.58 1.37 7.22
CA ILE A 40 -2.97 1.52 8.62
C ILE A 40 -1.97 0.81 9.52
N TYR A 41 -1.61 -0.43 9.21
CA TYR A 41 -0.71 -1.26 10.01
C TYR A 41 0.68 -0.63 10.15
N PHE A 42 1.26 -0.13 9.05
CA PHE A 42 2.56 0.56 9.06
C PHE A 42 2.46 2.07 9.36
N GLU A 43 1.29 2.56 9.77
CA GLU A 43 1.04 3.99 10.09
C GLU A 43 1.49 4.97 8.99
N LEU A 44 1.31 4.59 7.74
CA LEU A 44 1.79 5.35 6.59
C LEU A 44 0.82 6.49 6.22
N PRO A 45 1.33 7.64 5.71
CA PRO A 45 0.47 8.76 5.33
C PRO A 45 -0.51 8.39 4.21
N HIS A 46 -1.80 8.45 4.51
CA HIS A 46 -2.86 8.23 3.53
C HIS A 46 -4.13 9.00 3.88
N ARG A 47 -5.03 9.12 2.90
CA ARG A 47 -6.33 9.76 3.11
C ARG A 47 -7.25 8.77 3.81
N LYS A 48 -7.41 8.94 5.12
CA LYS A 48 -8.25 8.05 5.95
C LYS A 48 -9.74 8.26 5.68
N SER A 49 -10.47 7.17 5.42
CA SER A 49 -11.92 7.12 5.38
C SER A 49 -12.52 7.15 6.80
N VAL A 50 -13.83 7.38 6.90
CA VAL A 50 -14.53 7.38 8.20
C VAL A 50 -14.45 5.99 8.86
N MET A 51 -14.49 4.92 8.07
CA MET A 51 -14.38 3.55 8.60
C MET A 51 -12.98 3.24 9.12
N GLU A 52 -11.94 3.67 8.41
CA GLU A 52 -10.55 3.45 8.82
C GLU A 52 -10.21 4.16 10.13
N LYS A 53 -10.75 5.38 10.33
CA LYS A 53 -10.64 6.07 11.62
C LYS A 53 -11.25 5.26 12.77
N LYS A 54 -12.42 4.65 12.55
CA LYS A 54 -13.06 3.77 13.53
C LYS A 54 -12.26 2.49 13.79
N ILE A 55 -11.60 1.94 12.77
CA ILE A 55 -10.71 0.77 12.93
C ILE A 55 -9.54 1.13 13.82
N ILE A 56 -8.89 2.27 13.56
CA ILE A 56 -7.77 2.77 14.38
C ILE A 56 -8.22 3.04 15.82
N GLU A 57 -9.37 3.69 16.02
CA GLU A 57 -9.95 3.93 17.36
C GLU A 57 -10.26 2.64 18.13
N ARG A 58 -10.52 1.53 17.43
CA ARG A 58 -10.81 0.22 18.02
C ARG A 58 -9.57 -0.67 18.22
N GLY A 59 -8.37 -0.14 18.00
CA GLY A 59 -7.11 -0.86 18.20
C GLY A 59 -6.35 -1.22 16.93
N GLY A 60 -6.76 -0.70 15.77
CA GLY A 60 -6.01 -0.85 14.51
C GLY A 60 -6.23 -2.18 13.79
N VAL A 61 -5.26 -2.53 12.93
CA VAL A 61 -5.25 -3.79 12.16
C VAL A 61 -4.39 -4.81 12.90
N ALA A 62 -4.85 -6.06 12.98
CA ALA A 62 -4.10 -7.13 13.62
C ALA A 62 -2.77 -7.40 12.90
N THR A 63 -1.76 -7.86 13.64
CA THR A 63 -0.47 -8.28 13.07
C THR A 63 -0.68 -9.31 11.95
N PRO A 64 -0.06 -9.12 10.77
CA PRO A 64 -0.21 -10.06 9.68
C PRO A 64 0.49 -11.37 10.01
N LYS A 65 -0.28 -12.47 10.04
CA LYS A 65 0.23 -13.82 10.30
C LYS A 65 -0.07 -14.75 9.13
N CYS A 66 0.83 -15.69 8.89
CA CYS A 66 0.60 -16.73 7.89
C CYS A 66 -0.54 -17.64 8.31
N VAL A 67 -1.53 -17.86 7.43
CA VAL A 67 -2.65 -18.77 7.67
C VAL A 67 -2.19 -20.23 7.78
N GLY A 68 -1.11 -20.59 7.08
CA GLY A 68 -0.60 -21.97 7.07
C GLY A 68 0.20 -22.33 8.32
N CYS A 69 1.18 -21.50 8.71
CA CYS A 69 2.12 -21.82 9.79
C CYS A 69 2.05 -20.88 11.00
N GLY A 70 1.26 -19.81 10.93
CA GLY A 70 1.14 -18.82 12.02
C GLY A 70 2.32 -17.86 12.16
N ALA A 71 3.35 -17.96 11.31
CA ALA A 71 4.52 -17.07 11.33
C ALA A 71 4.15 -15.60 11.13
N ASP A 72 4.93 -14.70 11.72
CA ASP A 72 4.81 -13.26 11.52
C ASP A 72 5.25 -12.88 10.09
N LEU A 73 4.40 -12.12 9.40
CA LEU A 73 4.63 -11.69 8.02
C LEU A 73 4.96 -10.20 7.90
N THR A 74 5.18 -9.50 9.02
CA THR A 74 5.41 -8.06 9.05
C THR A 74 6.53 -7.63 8.11
N GLU A 75 7.71 -8.25 8.24
CA GLU A 75 8.86 -7.91 7.38
C GLU A 75 8.64 -8.36 5.93
N ALA A 76 8.00 -9.51 5.71
CA ALA A 76 7.68 -9.98 4.36
C ALA A 76 6.75 -9.01 3.60
N PHE A 77 5.78 -8.42 4.30
CA PHE A 77 4.91 -7.39 3.71
C PHE A 77 5.65 -6.07 3.49
N ARG A 78 6.52 -5.68 4.43
CA ARG A 78 7.35 -4.48 4.32
C ARG A 78 8.19 -4.49 3.03
N GLU A 79 8.85 -5.61 2.75
CA GLU A 79 9.67 -5.80 1.54
C GLU A 79 8.85 -5.97 0.24
N ALA A 80 7.59 -6.37 0.34
CA ALA A 80 6.72 -6.59 -0.83
C ALA A 80 6.37 -5.29 -1.59
N VAL A 81 6.51 -4.13 -0.94
CA VAL A 81 6.19 -2.83 -1.53
C VAL A 81 7.45 -2.16 -2.04
N GLN A 82 7.58 -2.06 -3.36
CA GLN A 82 8.69 -1.36 -3.98
C GLN A 82 8.44 0.15 -4.10
N PRO A 83 9.40 0.98 -3.70
CA PRO A 83 9.39 2.41 -3.98
C PRO A 83 9.25 2.69 -5.48
N ALA A 84 8.60 3.81 -5.81
CA ALA A 84 8.51 4.24 -7.20
C ALA A 84 8.61 5.75 -7.35
N GLU A 85 9.11 6.16 -8.50
CA GLU A 85 9.14 7.57 -8.90
C GLU A 85 7.71 8.13 -9.07
N CYS A 86 7.45 9.25 -8.42
CA CYS A 86 6.21 10.01 -8.50
C CYS A 86 6.42 11.28 -9.33
N LYS A 87 6.13 11.22 -10.64
CA LYS A 87 6.22 12.35 -11.58
C LYS A 87 5.37 13.56 -11.15
N SER A 88 4.23 13.30 -10.52
CA SER A 88 3.32 14.34 -10.02
C SER A 88 3.93 15.21 -8.93
N ASN A 89 4.91 14.69 -8.18
CA ASN A 89 5.58 15.41 -7.09
C ASN A 89 7.11 15.49 -7.26
N ARG A 90 7.68 14.87 -8.30
CA ARG A 90 9.12 14.79 -8.60
C ARG A 90 9.95 14.23 -7.43
N ILE A 91 9.45 13.17 -6.81
CA ILE A 91 10.10 12.48 -5.67
C ILE A 91 10.03 10.96 -5.85
N ILE A 92 10.83 10.22 -5.09
CA ILE A 92 10.65 8.78 -4.89
C ILE A 92 9.68 8.59 -3.73
N CYS A 93 8.57 7.89 -3.96
CA CYS A 93 7.55 7.60 -2.95
C CYS A 93 7.61 6.12 -2.60
N GLY A 94 7.61 5.79 -1.31
CA GLY A 94 7.67 4.41 -0.83
C GLY A 94 6.48 3.57 -1.31
N PHE A 95 5.26 4.11 -1.23
CA PHE A 95 4.06 3.39 -1.70
C PHE A 95 3.08 4.30 -2.45
N PRO A 96 3.28 4.53 -3.76
CA PRO A 96 2.56 5.54 -4.52
C PRO A 96 1.04 5.33 -4.54
N CYS A 97 0.28 6.39 -4.29
CA CYS A 97 -1.19 6.41 -4.24
C CYS A 97 -1.90 6.35 -5.62
N GLY A 98 -1.20 5.86 -6.66
CA GLY A 98 -1.75 5.70 -8.00
C GLY A 98 -1.68 6.95 -8.89
N ARG A 99 -1.40 8.14 -8.32
CA ARG A 99 -1.19 9.40 -9.06
C ARG A 99 0.25 9.64 -9.51
N LYS A 100 1.11 8.61 -9.40
CA LYS A 100 2.55 8.75 -9.68
C LYS A 100 2.86 9.21 -11.11
N ASN A 101 1.98 8.92 -12.07
CA ASN A 101 2.17 9.27 -13.48
C ASN A 101 1.45 10.57 -13.89
N ASP A 102 0.77 11.26 -12.97
CA ASP A 102 0.11 12.52 -13.30
C ASP A 102 1.15 13.62 -13.53
N SER A 103 0.84 14.57 -14.41
CA SER A 103 1.71 15.71 -14.70
C SER A 103 1.92 16.57 -13.46
N TYR A 104 3.16 17.00 -13.26
CA TYR A 104 3.51 17.99 -12.24
C TYR A 104 2.75 19.30 -12.48
N ARG A 105 2.18 19.89 -11.43
CA ARG A 105 1.54 21.21 -11.49
C ARG A 105 2.43 22.22 -10.79
N GLU A 106 2.87 23.23 -11.52
CA GLU A 106 3.72 24.28 -10.97
C GLU A 106 2.98 25.03 -9.84
N GLY A 107 3.65 25.23 -8.70
CA GLY A 107 3.05 25.82 -7.50
C GLY A 107 2.21 24.86 -6.64
N SER A 108 2.12 23.57 -6.97
CA SER A 108 1.41 22.61 -6.12
C SER A 108 2.14 22.43 -4.78
N ARG A 109 1.40 22.53 -3.66
CA ARG A 109 1.88 22.14 -2.34
C ARG A 109 2.29 20.65 -2.36
N GLY A 110 3.30 20.29 -1.57
CA GLY A 110 3.80 18.91 -1.48
C GLY A 110 2.69 17.89 -1.16
N CYS A 111 2.88 16.65 -1.60
CA CYS A 111 1.90 15.58 -1.40
C CYS A 111 1.68 15.28 0.09
N PRO A 112 0.45 15.45 0.62
CA PRO A 112 0.14 15.16 2.02
C PRO A 112 0.10 13.65 2.34
N THR A 113 0.09 12.81 1.31
CA THR A 113 0.09 11.34 1.41
C THR A 113 1.37 10.73 0.83
N MET A 114 2.46 11.51 0.84
CA MET A 114 3.79 10.98 0.53
C MET A 114 4.14 9.92 1.57
N VAL A 115 4.57 8.74 1.10
CA VAL A 115 5.13 7.69 1.95
C VAL A 115 6.66 7.85 1.94
N PRO A 116 7.29 8.19 3.08
CA PRO A 116 8.75 8.28 3.21
C PRO A 116 9.42 6.90 3.03
N LEU A 117 10.66 6.88 2.55
CA LEU A 117 11.39 5.63 2.29
C LEU A 117 11.88 4.94 3.57
N ASP A 118 12.16 5.73 4.61
CA ASP A 118 12.56 5.26 5.95
C ASP A 118 11.44 4.52 6.70
N LYS A 119 10.21 4.60 6.20
CA LYS A 119 9.03 3.92 6.78
C LYS A 119 8.64 2.62 6.06
N LEU A 120 9.38 2.26 5.00
CA LEU A 120 9.30 0.93 4.40
C LEU A 120 10.31 -0.01 5.04
#